data_AF-A0A1E3BDU8-F1
#
_entry.id   AF-A0A1E3BDU8-F1
#
_cell.length_a   1.000
_cell.length_b   1.000
_cell.length_c   1.000
_cell.angle_alpha   90.00
_cell.angle_beta   90.00
_cell.angle_gamma   90.00
#
_symmetry.space_group_name_H-M   'P 1'
#
loop_
_entity.id
_entity.type
_entity.pdbx_description
1 polymer ?
#
loop_
_entity_poly.entity_id
_entity_poly.type
_entity_poly.pdbx_seq_one_letter_code
_entity_poly.pdbx_strand_id
1 'polypeptide(L)'
;MDLRGAAPRPATVQEMANLLLAKRGSTTIQTVGEKWVYNFTQRHPELKSRFSQRYDYQRAKQEDPKVIQKWFDTIQRTITEHGILLEDIYNFDETGFAMGLTATAKVITRVEYYGRRSVLQPGNREWVTVIESISASG
;
A
#
# COMPACT_ATOMS: atom_id res chain seq x y z
N MET A 1 -18.02 8.93 -8.96
CA MET A 1 -16.91 9.23 -8.04
C MET A 1 -15.68 8.46 -8.51
N ASP A 2 -15.15 8.75 -9.71
CA ASP A 2 -14.17 7.86 -10.36
C ASP A 2 -13.10 8.61 -11.15
N LEU A 3 -12.66 9.77 -10.66
CA LEU A 3 -11.62 10.55 -11.35
C LEU A 3 -10.41 10.89 -10.47
N ARG A 4 -10.36 10.41 -9.21
CA ARG A 4 -9.25 10.71 -8.29
C ARG A 4 -8.77 9.53 -7.42
N GLY A 5 -9.04 8.29 -7.81
CA GLY A 5 -8.29 7.09 -7.37
C GLY A 5 -8.22 6.76 -5.88
N ALA A 6 -8.90 7.50 -5.00
CA ALA A 6 -8.89 7.22 -3.57
C ALA A 6 -10.00 6.22 -3.22
N ALA A 7 -9.61 5.01 -2.80
CA ALA A 7 -10.56 4.02 -2.33
C ALA A 7 -11.33 4.56 -1.10
N PRO A 8 -12.67 4.46 -1.07
CA PRO A 8 -13.47 4.96 0.04
C PRO A 8 -13.17 4.16 1.32
N ARG A 9 -12.93 4.88 2.42
CA ARG A 9 -12.75 4.26 3.74
C ARG A 9 -14.12 3.84 4.31
N PRO A 10 -14.17 2.88 5.23
CA PRO A 10 -15.44 2.49 5.86
C PRO A 10 -16.23 3.67 6.44
N ALA A 11 -15.55 4.62 7.08
CA ALA A 11 -16.19 5.84 7.59
C ALA A 11 -16.85 6.69 6.48
N THR A 12 -16.19 6.81 5.33
CA THR A 12 -16.72 7.53 4.16
C THR A 12 -17.95 6.83 3.59
N VAL A 13 -17.93 5.49 3.53
CA VAL A 13 -19.10 4.69 3.09
C VAL A 13 -20.27 4.87 4.08
N GLN A 14 -19.99 4.90 5.38
CA GLN A 14 -20.99 5.14 6.42
C GLN A 14 -21.63 6.54 6.28
N GLU A 15 -20.81 7.57 6.06
CA GLU A 15 -21.27 8.94 5.84
C GLU A 15 -22.15 9.04 4.59
N MET A 16 -21.73 8.42 3.48
CA MET A 16 -22.52 8.37 2.25
C MET A 16 -23.89 7.68 2.48
N ALA A 17 -23.92 6.58 3.24
CA ALA A 17 -25.17 5.91 3.59
C ALA A 17 -26.09 6.81 4.44
N ASN A 18 -25.54 7.54 5.42
CA ASN A 18 -26.29 8.48 6.25
C ASN A 18 -26.85 9.65 5.42
N LEU A 19 -26.08 10.19 4.47
CA LEU A 19 -26.54 11.25 3.57
C LEU A 19 -27.73 10.79 2.69
N LEU A 20 -27.68 9.55 2.21
CA LEU A 20 -28.78 8.96 1.43
C LEU A 20 -30.03 8.73 2.29
N LEU A 21 -29.86 8.30 3.54
CA LEU A 21 -30.97 8.14 4.50
C LEU A 21 -31.63 9.48 4.84
N ALA A 22 -30.83 10.51 5.10
CA ALA A 22 -31.33 11.85 5.41
C ALA A 22 -32.16 12.43 4.26
N LYS A 23 -31.74 12.21 3.00
CA LYS A 23 -32.50 12.63 1.81
C LYS A 23 -33.81 11.86 1.60
N ARG A 24 -33.99 10.69 2.22
CA ARG A 24 -35.20 9.86 2.08
C ARG A 24 -36.36 10.28 2.99
N GLY A 25 -36.19 11.33 3.80
CA GLY A 25 -37.29 12.00 4.51
C GLY A 25 -37.66 11.43 5.89
N SER A 26 -36.74 10.75 6.58
CA SER A 26 -37.02 10.28 7.95
C SER A 26 -37.06 11.45 8.93
N THR A 27 -38.17 11.63 9.64
CA THR A 27 -38.43 12.72 10.60
C THR A 27 -37.52 12.68 11.84
N THR A 28 -36.75 11.59 12.00
CA THR A 28 -35.73 11.43 13.04
C THR A 28 -34.36 11.24 12.39
N ILE A 29 -33.30 11.80 13.01
CA ILE A 29 -31.92 11.63 12.56
C ILE A 29 -31.54 10.14 12.74
N GLN A 30 -31.79 9.33 11.71
CA GLN A 30 -31.38 7.93 11.67
C GLN A 30 -30.01 7.82 11.02
N THR A 31 -29.03 7.42 11.82
CA THR A 31 -27.70 7.01 11.33
C THR A 31 -27.61 5.50 11.24
N VAL A 32 -26.87 4.99 10.25
CA VAL A 32 -26.52 3.57 10.20
C VAL A 32 -25.65 3.20 11.40
N GLY A 33 -25.83 1.98 11.91
CA GLY A 33 -25.02 1.46 13.02
C GLY A 33 -23.55 1.29 12.66
N GLU A 34 -22.67 1.30 13.65
CA GLU A 34 -21.21 1.21 13.49
C GLU A 34 -20.76 0.00 12.64
N LYS A 35 -21.38 -1.16 12.84
CA LYS A 35 -21.06 -2.40 12.11
C LYS A 35 -21.70 -2.48 10.73
N TRP A 36 -22.49 -1.49 10.31
CA TRP A 36 -23.28 -1.55 9.09
C TRP A 36 -22.41 -1.74 7.85
N VAL A 37 -21.29 -1.03 7.73
CA VAL A 37 -20.39 -1.11 6.55
C VAL A 37 -19.72 -2.47 6.45
N TYR A 38 -19.31 -3.04 7.59
CA TYR A 38 -18.76 -4.39 7.64
C TYR A 38 -19.81 -5.43 7.22
N ASN A 39 -21.01 -5.37 7.80
CA ASN A 39 -22.11 -6.26 7.46
C ASN A 39 -22.61 -6.06 6.02
N PHE A 40 -22.51 -4.85 5.48
CA PHE A 40 -22.82 -4.55 4.08
C PHE A 40 -21.80 -5.23 3.16
N THR A 41 -20.51 -5.07 3.43
CA THR A 41 -19.44 -5.69 2.65
C THR A 41 -19.53 -7.23 2.69
N GLN A 42 -19.91 -7.82 3.82
CA GLN A 42 -20.09 -9.28 3.95
C GLN A 42 -21.32 -9.83 3.24
N ARG A 43 -22.38 -9.03 3.06
CA ARG A 43 -23.59 -9.43 2.33
C ARG A 43 -23.43 -9.34 0.80
N HIS A 44 -22.42 -8.60 0.34
CA HIS A 44 -22.16 -8.30 -1.06
C HIS A 44 -20.81 -8.89 -1.47
N PRO A 45 -20.74 -10.17 -1.88
CA PRO A 45 -19.48 -10.86 -2.21
C PRO A 45 -18.69 -10.21 -3.36
N GLU A 46 -19.35 -9.37 -4.17
CA GLU A 46 -18.76 -8.49 -5.18
C GLU A 46 -17.90 -7.36 -4.58
N LEU A 47 -18.08 -7.05 -3.29
CA LEU A 47 -17.32 -6.04 -2.55
C LEU A 47 -16.33 -6.72 -1.61
N LYS A 48 -15.06 -6.29 -1.64
CA LYS A 48 -14.03 -6.79 -0.73
C LYS A 48 -13.22 -5.65 -0.15
N SER A 49 -13.01 -5.67 1.16
CA SER A 49 -12.02 -4.81 1.80
C SER A 49 -10.61 -5.33 1.51
N ARG A 50 -9.72 -4.43 1.11
CA ARG A 50 -8.29 -4.69 0.88
C ARG A 50 -7.47 -3.59 1.52
N PHE A 51 -6.29 -3.93 2.01
CA PHE A 51 -5.31 -2.91 2.39
C PHE A 51 -4.81 -2.23 1.12
N SER A 52 -4.88 -0.90 1.08
CA SER A 52 -4.22 -0.14 0.02
C SER A 52 -2.72 -0.15 0.29
N GLN A 53 -1.95 -0.55 -0.72
CA GLN A 53 -0.50 -0.38 -0.70
C GLN A 53 -0.18 1.09 -0.96
N ARG A 54 0.73 1.65 -0.17
CA ARG A 54 1.27 2.98 -0.47
C ARG A 54 2.05 2.87 -1.77
N TYR A 55 1.57 3.56 -2.78
CA TYR A 55 2.24 3.67 -4.07
C TYR A 55 2.76 5.09 -4.18
N ASP A 56 4.02 5.24 -4.55
CA ASP A 56 4.66 6.56 -4.60
C ASP A 56 4.00 7.40 -5.69
N TYR A 57 3.48 8.57 -5.32
CA TYR A 57 2.74 9.43 -6.23
C TYR A 57 3.61 10.02 -7.33
N GLN A 58 4.88 10.29 -7.04
CA GLN A 58 5.82 10.78 -8.05
C GLN A 58 6.16 9.67 -9.02
N ARG A 59 6.36 8.45 -8.51
CA ARG A 59 6.53 7.26 -9.35
C ARG A 59 5.33 7.04 -10.27
N ALA A 60 4.11 7.11 -9.73
CA ALA A 60 2.87 6.99 -10.50
C ALA A 60 2.74 8.02 -11.64
N LYS A 61 3.28 9.23 -11.43
CA LYS A 61 3.27 10.30 -12.43
C LYS A 61 4.32 10.14 -13.52
N GLN A 62 5.43 9.51 -13.18
CA GLN A 62 6.60 9.39 -14.06
C GLN A 62 6.62 8.09 -14.86
N GLU A 63 5.84 7.08 -14.46
CA GLU A 63 5.65 5.85 -15.22
C GLU A 63 4.77 6.10 -16.46
N ASP A 64 5.39 6.25 -17.64
CA ASP A 64 4.70 6.18 -18.93
C ASP A 64 4.73 4.72 -19.44
N PRO A 65 3.57 4.04 -19.54
CA PRO A 65 3.51 2.66 -20.01
C PRO A 65 4.19 2.42 -21.36
N LYS A 66 4.17 3.41 -22.28
CA LYS A 66 4.79 3.27 -23.60
C LYS A 66 6.31 3.28 -23.49
N VAL A 67 6.86 4.12 -22.61
CA VAL A 67 8.31 4.21 -22.37
C VAL A 67 8.80 2.92 -21.72
N ILE A 68 8.06 2.43 -20.73
CA ILE A 68 8.36 1.18 -20.03
C ILE A 68 8.34 0.00 -21.02
N GLN A 69 7.29 -0.11 -21.84
CA GLN A 69 7.17 -1.18 -22.83
C GLN A 69 8.31 -1.14 -23.85
N LYS A 70 8.61 0.03 -24.41
CA LYS A 70 9.72 0.20 -25.36
C LYS A 70 11.08 -0.21 -24.76
N TRP A 71 11.29 0.07 -23.48
CA TRP A 71 12.49 -0.33 -22.77
C TRP A 71 12.59 -1.87 -22.67
N PHE A 72 11.52 -2.55 -22.26
CA PHE A 72 11.47 -4.02 -22.21
C PHE A 72 11.65 -4.66 -23.60
N ASP A 73 11.01 -4.11 -24.65
CA ASP A 73 11.19 -4.59 -26.02
C ASP A 73 12.65 -4.46 -26.50
N THR A 74 13.34 -3.42 -26.04
CA THR A 74 14.76 -3.19 -26.36
C THR A 74 15.63 -4.23 -25.65
N ILE A 75 15.39 -4.48 -24.36
CA ILE A 75 16.11 -5.51 -23.60
C ILE A 75 15.91 -6.89 -24.21
N GLN A 76 14.67 -7.26 -24.52
CA GLN A 76 14.37 -8.57 -25.10
C GLN A 76 15.12 -8.78 -26.41
N ARG A 77 15.19 -7.75 -27.25
CA ARG A 77 15.94 -7.78 -28.51
C ARG A 77 17.43 -7.96 -28.26
N THR A 78 18.01 -7.19 -27.35
CA THR A 78 19.45 -7.30 -27.02
C THR A 78 19.82 -8.68 -26.49
N ILE A 79 18.98 -9.26 -25.61
CA ILE A 79 19.14 -10.63 -25.11
C ILE A 79 19.16 -11.63 -26.27
N THR A 80 18.20 -11.53 -27.19
CA THR A 80 18.12 -12.43 -28.35
C THR A 80 19.27 -12.23 -29.33
N GLU A 81 19.67 -10.99 -29.62
CA GLU A 81 20.77 -10.66 -30.54
C GLU A 81 22.13 -11.19 -30.04
N HIS A 82 22.36 -11.13 -28.73
CA HIS A 82 23.64 -11.51 -28.12
C HIS A 82 23.63 -12.92 -27.53
N GLY A 83 22.49 -13.62 -27.58
CA GLY A 83 22.34 -14.97 -27.02
C GLY A 83 22.59 -15.03 -25.51
N ILE A 84 22.24 -13.98 -24.76
CA ILE A 84 22.47 -13.90 -23.31
C ILE A 84 21.61 -14.95 -22.62
N LEU A 85 22.24 -15.83 -21.85
CA LEU A 85 21.53 -16.86 -21.10
C LEU A 85 20.93 -16.27 -19.83
N LEU A 86 19.85 -16.88 -19.32
CA LEU A 86 19.21 -16.42 -18.07
C LEU A 86 20.17 -16.49 -16.87
N GLU A 87 21.11 -17.43 -16.88
CA GLU A 87 22.17 -17.54 -15.85
C GLU A 87 23.13 -16.35 -15.86
N ASP A 88 23.27 -15.65 -16.97
CA ASP A 88 24.14 -14.47 -17.12
C ASP A 88 23.42 -13.15 -16.79
N ILE A 89 22.12 -13.20 -16.49
CA ILE A 89 21.33 -12.03 -16.12
C ILE A 89 21.28 -11.93 -14.60
N TYR A 90 21.83 -10.85 -14.07
CA TYR A 90 21.85 -10.59 -12.64
C TYR A 90 21.15 -9.27 -12.32
N ASN A 91 20.26 -9.30 -11.34
CA ASN A 91 19.75 -8.08 -10.71
C ASN A 91 20.63 -7.76 -9.50
N PHE A 92 21.08 -6.51 -9.40
CA PHE A 92 21.83 -5.98 -8.27
C PHE A 92 21.02 -4.86 -7.64
N ASP A 93 20.84 -4.90 -6.32
CA ASP A 93 20.20 -3.82 -5.59
C ASP A 93 20.89 -3.59 -4.23
N GLU A 94 20.76 -2.36 -3.74
CA GLU A 94 21.29 -1.94 -2.45
C GLU A 94 20.13 -1.65 -1.49
N THR A 95 20.04 -2.41 -0.41
CA THR A 95 19.08 -2.13 0.67
C THR A 95 19.78 -1.61 1.90
N GLY A 96 19.44 -0.37 2.28
CA GLY A 96 19.89 0.26 3.51
C GLY A 96 18.95 -0.02 4.69
N PHE A 97 19.51 -0.52 5.78
CA PHE A 97 18.83 -0.73 7.05
C PHE A 97 19.34 0.30 8.07
N ALA A 98 18.45 1.15 8.56
CA ALA A 98 18.79 2.04 9.66
C ALA A 98 18.67 1.30 11.00
N MET A 99 19.81 1.09 11.66
CA MET A 99 19.86 0.55 13.01
C MET A 99 19.31 1.58 13.98
N GLY A 100 18.49 1.14 14.94
CA GLY A 100 17.90 2.01 15.97
C GLY A 100 16.62 2.75 15.57
N LEU A 101 16.25 2.77 14.28
CA LEU A 101 14.93 3.24 13.86
C LEU A 101 13.88 2.19 14.27
N THR A 102 13.12 2.49 15.32
CA THR A 102 12.05 1.60 15.79
C THR A 102 10.92 1.59 14.75
N ALA A 103 10.80 0.50 14.00
CA ALA A 103 9.57 0.21 13.26
C ALA A 103 8.38 0.14 14.23
N THR A 104 7.16 0.29 13.73
CA THR A 104 5.96 0.23 14.58
C THR A 104 5.90 -1.13 15.29
N ALA A 105 6.22 -1.17 16.58
CA ALA A 105 6.22 -2.38 17.38
C ALA A 105 4.91 -2.51 18.18
N LYS A 106 4.39 -3.74 18.29
CA LYS A 106 3.24 -4.03 19.15
C LYS A 106 3.70 -4.01 20.61
N VAL A 107 3.34 -2.95 21.33
CA VAL A 107 3.68 -2.77 22.75
C VAL A 107 2.48 -3.11 23.64
N ILE A 108 2.74 -3.74 24.79
CA ILE A 108 1.73 -3.92 25.84
C ILE A 108 1.70 -2.64 26.68
N THR A 109 0.52 -2.03 26.81
CA THR A 109 0.32 -0.78 27.56
C THR A 109 -0.90 -0.89 28.47
N ARG A 110 -1.00 0.01 29.46
CA ARG A 110 -2.14 0.07 30.39
C ARG A 110 -3.42 0.45 29.64
N VAL A 111 -4.55 -0.11 30.07
CA VAL A 111 -5.85 0.02 29.37
C VAL A 111 -6.33 1.47 29.28
N GLU A 112 -5.91 2.33 30.22
CA GLU A 112 -6.29 3.75 30.31
C GLU A 112 -5.49 4.65 29.36
N TYR A 113 -4.47 4.13 28.69
CA TYR A 113 -3.59 4.95 27.84
C TYR A 113 -4.17 5.13 26.44
N TYR A 114 -4.63 6.34 26.14
CA TYR A 114 -5.08 6.73 24.80
C TYR A 114 -3.90 7.26 23.97
N GLY A 115 -3.41 6.44 23.03
CA GLY A 115 -2.43 6.87 22.02
C GLY A 115 -1.38 5.82 21.67
N ARG A 116 -0.61 6.07 20.61
CA ARG A 116 0.60 5.29 20.30
C ARG A 116 1.71 5.76 21.23
N ARG A 117 2.26 4.86 22.05
CA ARG A 117 3.41 5.19 22.89
C ARG A 117 4.62 5.45 22.00
N SER A 118 5.29 6.58 22.19
CA SER A 118 6.62 6.81 21.63
C SER A 118 7.58 5.83 22.28
N VAL A 119 8.06 4.86 21.50
CA VAL A 119 9.21 4.05 21.92
C VAL A 119 10.42 4.97 21.82
N LEU A 120 11.15 5.12 22.91
CA LEU A 120 12.38 5.91 22.92
C LEU A 120 13.36 5.21 21.96
N GLN A 121 13.72 5.89 20.87
CA GLN A 121 14.71 5.34 19.95
C GLN A 121 16.05 5.29 20.71
N PRO A 122 16.71 4.13 20.77
CA PRO A 122 18.11 4.10 21.15
C PRO A 122 18.85 5.04 20.21
N GLY A 123 19.67 5.96 20.72
CA GLY A 123 20.33 7.00 19.92
C GLY A 123 21.33 6.49 18.86
N ASN A 124 21.37 5.17 18.60
CA ASN A 124 22.12 4.62 17.49
C ASN A 124 21.39 4.97 16.17
N ARG A 125 22.12 5.55 15.22
CA ARG A 125 21.66 5.93 13.87
C ARG A 125 22.59 5.36 12.80
N GLU A 126 23.35 4.33 13.14
CA GLU A 126 24.18 3.62 12.19
C GLU A 126 23.32 3.03 11.07
N TRP A 127 23.81 3.12 9.84
CA TRP A 127 23.20 2.49 8.68
C TRP A 127 24.01 1.26 8.33
N VAL A 128 23.33 0.14 8.14
CA VAL A 128 23.92 -1.08 7.57
C VAL A 128 23.35 -1.22 6.18
N THR A 129 24.23 -1.31 5.19
CA THR A 129 23.84 -1.56 3.81
C THR A 129 24.10 -3.01 3.47
N VAL A 130 23.15 -3.65 2.78
CA VAL A 130 23.32 -4.94 2.13
C VAL A 130 23.27 -4.71 0.62
N ILE A 131 24.28 -5.16 -0.10
CA ILE A 131 24.27 -5.27 -1.56
C ILE A 131 23.86 -6.70 -1.87
N GLU A 132 22.71 -6.88 -2.51
CA GLU A 132 22.21 -8.19 -2.91
C GLU A 132 22.29 -8.37 -4.43
N SER A 133 22.57 -9.60 -4.85
CA SER A 133 22.56 -9.98 -6.26
C SER A 133 21.85 -11.32 -6.42
N ILE A 134 20.94 -11.40 -7.38
CA ILE A 134 20.26 -12.65 -7.72
C ILE A 134 20.33 -12.87 -9.23
N SER A 135 20.61 -14.12 -9.63
CA SER A 135 20.58 -14.54 -11.02
C SER A 135 19.13 -14.70 -11.49
N ALA A 136 18.86 -14.56 -12.78
CA ALA A 136 17.52 -14.85 -13.30
C ALA A 136 17.16 -16.35 -13.25
N SER A 137 18.15 -17.23 -13.01
CA SER A 137 17.94 -18.66 -12.72
C SER A 137 17.59 -18.98 -11.26
N GLY A 138 17.65 -18.00 -10.35
CA GLY A 138 17.41 -18.17 -8.91
C GLY A 138 18.66 -18.11 -8.05
#